data_AF-C7RPZ2-F1
#
_entry.id   AF-C7RPZ2-F1
#
_cell.length_a   1.000
_cell.length_b   1.000
_cell.length_c   1.000
_cell.angle_alpha   90.00
_cell.angle_beta   90.00
_cell.angle_gamma   90.00
#
_symmetry.space_group_name_H-M   'P 1'
#
loop_
_entity.id
_entity.type
_entity.pdbx_description
1 polymer ?
#
loop_
_entity_poly.entity_id
_entity_poly.type
_entity_poly.pdbx_seq_one_letter_code
_entity_poly.pdbx_strand_id
1 'polypeptide(L)'
;MGLRDARKKLEKVLFFFIALGVVLPMMHQASLGTMLVVMGGQVNPLWQTPIQPLLYLLSAITLGYGVILFESCVAASAYRRQVEVPLLNPMATVMLGIIGIFLVARFADLVVRGVIGEAFQPTYIALTFWIENACLFAAFLLIRTTEARRNPARLFLAGIAVMLSGILLRLNGFLIAFDTGPGWSYFPSVPELLVTIGIFAAEVFGYIYITRRFPVLPREDAYAQPARS
;
A
#
# COMPACT_ATOMS: atom_id res chain seq x y z
N MET A 1 -11.52 42.92 -0.69
CA MET A 1 -10.10 42.61 -0.35
C MET A 1 -9.92 41.29 0.44
N GLY A 2 -10.88 40.36 0.51
CA GLY A 2 -10.80 39.22 1.46
C GLY A 2 -10.26 37.88 0.94
N LEU A 3 -10.55 37.48 -0.32
CA LEU A 3 -10.25 36.13 -0.81
C LEU A 3 -8.82 35.96 -1.34
N ARG A 4 -8.21 37.02 -1.89
CA ARG A 4 -6.83 36.96 -2.46
C ARG A 4 -5.76 36.93 -1.37
N ASP A 5 -5.96 37.68 -0.28
CA ASP A 5 -5.04 37.67 0.87
C ASP A 5 -5.20 36.41 1.72
N ALA A 6 -6.43 35.89 1.88
CA ALA A 6 -6.67 34.59 2.49
C ALA A 6 -6.00 33.46 1.69
N ARG A 7 -6.09 33.49 0.35
CA ARG A 7 -5.42 32.52 -0.53
C ARG A 7 -3.89 32.60 -0.42
N LYS A 8 -3.29 33.79 -0.40
CA LYS A 8 -1.84 33.97 -0.21
C LYS A 8 -1.36 33.50 1.17
N LYS A 9 -2.12 33.75 2.23
CA LYS A 9 -1.83 33.21 3.57
C LYS A 9 -1.98 31.70 3.62
N LEU A 10 -3.03 31.17 2.98
CA LEU A 10 -3.27 29.74 2.89
C LEU A 10 -2.15 29.04 2.10
N GLU A 11 -1.71 29.57 0.96
CA GLU A 11 -0.60 28.99 0.18
C GLU A 11 0.71 28.89 1.00
N LYS A 12 1.02 29.91 1.82
CA LYS A 12 2.19 29.86 2.72
C LYS A 12 2.08 28.78 3.80
N VAL A 13 0.88 28.55 4.34
CA VAL A 13 0.64 27.58 5.42
C VAL A 13 0.39 26.17 4.85
N LEU A 14 -0.17 26.07 3.64
CA LEU A 14 -0.50 24.82 2.97
C LEU A 14 0.74 24.00 2.68
N PHE A 15 1.86 24.63 2.31
CA PHE A 15 3.13 23.92 2.16
C PHE A 15 3.54 23.20 3.45
N PHE A 16 3.39 23.83 4.61
CA PHE A 16 3.67 23.21 5.90
C PHE A 16 2.73 22.03 6.18
N PHE A 17 1.43 22.18 5.90
CA PHE A 17 0.48 21.07 6.06
C PHE A 17 0.72 19.91 5.08
N ILE A 18 1.12 20.20 3.84
CA ILE A 18 1.51 19.17 2.86
C ILE A 18 2.76 18.45 3.35
N ALA A 19 3.79 19.19 3.79
CA ALA A 19 5.01 18.61 4.31
C ALA A 19 4.72 17.74 5.55
N LEU A 20 3.92 18.24 6.50
CA LEU A 20 3.53 17.50 7.69
C LEU A 20 2.69 16.26 7.35
N GLY A 21 1.77 16.39 6.39
CA GLY A 21 0.93 15.29 5.90
C GLY A 21 1.72 14.21 5.18
N VAL A 22 2.88 14.52 4.61
CA VAL A 22 3.79 13.53 4.02
C VAL A 22 4.73 12.96 5.08
N VAL A 23 5.31 13.79 5.95
CA VAL A 23 6.31 13.37 6.95
C VAL A 23 5.69 12.49 8.05
N LEU A 24 4.52 12.84 8.57
CA LEU A 24 3.91 12.08 9.68
C LEU A 24 3.63 10.60 9.31
N PRO A 25 2.97 10.29 8.19
CA PRO A 25 2.76 8.89 7.79
C PRO A 25 4.06 8.17 7.49
N MET A 26 5.04 8.84 6.87
CA MET A 26 6.35 8.23 6.61
C MET A 26 7.06 7.85 7.91
N MET A 27 7.07 8.75 8.91
CA MET A 27 7.64 8.48 10.23
C MET A 27 6.90 7.35 10.93
N HIS A 28 5.58 7.34 10.88
CA HIS A 28 4.77 6.28 11.48
C HIS A 28 5.08 4.91 10.85
N GLN A 29 5.09 4.81 9.52
CA GLN A 29 5.39 3.55 8.83
C GLN A 29 6.84 3.10 9.04
N ALA A 30 7.80 4.03 9.05
CA ALA A 30 9.19 3.70 9.36
C ALA A 30 9.35 3.22 10.81
N SER A 31 8.68 3.85 11.78
CA SER A 31 8.72 3.44 13.19
C SER A 31 8.16 2.04 13.43
N LEU A 32 7.09 1.65 12.71
CA LEU A 32 6.57 0.28 12.74
C LEU A 32 7.60 -0.73 12.24
N GLY A 33 8.36 -0.38 11.20
CA GLY A 33 9.49 -1.21 10.75
C GLY A 33 10.59 -1.32 11.80
N THR A 34 10.93 -0.23 12.49
CA THR A 34 11.93 -0.24 13.58
C THR A 34 11.50 -1.11 14.76
N MET A 35 10.20 -1.16 15.09
CA MET A 35 9.70 -2.06 16.14
C MET A 35 10.05 -3.51 15.85
N LEU A 36 9.93 -3.94 14.60
CA LEU A 36 10.29 -5.31 14.22
C LEU A 36 11.80 -5.55 14.35
N VAL A 37 12.65 -4.56 14.04
CA VAL A 37 14.10 -4.66 14.28
C VAL A 37 14.41 -4.90 15.76
N VAL A 38 13.70 -4.19 16.65
CA VAL A 38 13.88 -4.28 18.11
C VAL A 38 13.44 -5.63 18.67
N MET A 39 12.47 -6.30 18.04
CA MET A 39 12.02 -7.65 18.43
C MET A 39 13.13 -8.71 18.27
N GLY A 40 14.20 -8.41 17.54
CA GLY A 40 15.45 -9.16 17.63
C GLY A 40 15.30 -10.63 17.23
N GLY A 41 15.85 -11.52 18.06
CA GLY A 41 15.84 -12.97 17.82
C GLY A 41 14.48 -13.65 17.96
N GLN A 42 13.42 -12.92 18.31
CA GLN A 42 12.04 -13.44 18.33
C GLN A 42 11.41 -13.46 16.94
N VAL A 43 12.01 -12.77 15.97
CA VAL A 43 11.52 -12.71 14.59
C VAL A 43 12.34 -13.65 13.73
N ASN A 44 11.68 -14.41 12.87
CA ASN A 44 12.34 -15.29 11.92
C ASN A 44 13.38 -14.52 11.06
N PRO A 45 14.57 -15.09 10.80
CA PRO A 45 15.63 -14.45 10.03
C PRO A 45 15.22 -13.88 8.67
N LEU A 46 14.17 -14.41 8.03
CA LEU A 46 13.65 -13.87 6.76
C LEU A 46 13.10 -12.43 6.90
N TRP A 47 12.51 -12.06 8.05
CA TRP A 47 12.00 -10.71 8.31
C TRP A 47 12.87 -9.88 9.25
N GLN A 48 13.80 -10.50 9.98
CA GLN A 48 14.67 -9.81 10.92
C GLN A 48 15.85 -9.12 10.21
N THR A 49 15.67 -7.87 9.78
CA THR A 49 16.71 -7.07 9.10
C THR A 49 16.80 -5.64 9.61
N PRO A 50 17.99 -5.03 9.70
CA PRO A 50 18.14 -3.61 10.06
C PRO A 50 17.49 -2.66 9.05
N ILE A 51 17.26 -3.07 7.80
CA ILE A 51 16.61 -2.23 6.78
C ILE A 51 15.08 -2.28 6.81
N GLN A 52 14.48 -2.93 7.82
CA GLN A 52 13.03 -3.04 7.95
C GLN A 52 12.26 -1.70 7.91
N PRO A 53 12.77 -0.59 8.49
CA PRO A 53 12.14 0.72 8.37
C PRO A 53 11.97 1.17 6.92
N LEU A 54 12.97 0.90 6.07
CA LEU A 54 12.92 1.21 4.64
C LEU A 54 11.91 0.31 3.92
N LEU A 55 11.91 -0.99 4.22
CA LEU A 55 10.97 -1.94 3.61
C LEU A 55 9.52 -1.59 3.95
N TYR A 56 9.24 -1.24 5.21
CA TYR A 56 7.91 -0.83 5.64
C TYR A 56 7.47 0.47 4.99
N LEU A 57 8.37 1.46 4.89
CA LEU A 57 8.11 2.71 4.18
C LEU A 57 7.78 2.47 2.70
N LEU A 58 8.62 1.71 1.99
CA LEU A 58 8.40 1.37 0.58
C LEU A 58 7.08 0.60 0.40
N SER A 59 6.78 -0.35 1.29
CA SER A 59 5.53 -1.11 1.26
C SER A 59 4.29 -0.24 1.50
N ALA A 60 4.40 0.79 2.34
CA ALA A 60 3.29 1.71 2.59
C ALA A 60 3.02 2.60 1.37
N ILE A 61 4.08 3.04 0.68
CA ILE A 61 3.95 3.81 -0.55
C ILE A 61 3.34 2.93 -1.66
N THR A 62 3.83 1.69 -1.85
CA THR A 62 3.23 0.78 -2.85
C THR A 62 1.78 0.47 -2.52
N LEU A 63 1.45 0.19 -1.26
CA LEU A 63 0.09 -0.04 -0.81
C LEU A 63 -0.83 1.16 -1.12
N GLY A 64 -0.35 2.39 -0.89
CA GLY A 64 -1.11 3.60 -1.23
C GLY A 64 -1.46 3.68 -2.72
N TYR A 65 -0.51 3.39 -3.61
CA TYR A 65 -0.78 3.30 -5.06
C TYR A 65 -1.73 2.14 -5.40
N GLY A 66 -1.59 1.00 -4.74
CA GLY A 66 -2.47 -0.16 -4.91
C GLY A 66 -3.93 0.16 -4.55
N VAL A 67 -4.14 0.86 -3.43
CA VAL A 67 -5.47 1.31 -3.00
C VAL A 67 -6.05 2.32 -3.99
N ILE A 68 -5.25 3.27 -4.49
CA ILE A 68 -5.72 4.24 -5.50
C ILE A 68 -6.19 3.52 -6.78
N LEU A 69 -5.43 2.53 -7.27
CA LEU A 69 -5.83 1.73 -8.42
C LEU A 69 -7.12 0.95 -8.17
N PHE A 70 -7.22 0.32 -7.00
CA PHE A 70 -8.42 -0.43 -6.58
C PHE A 70 -9.65 0.49 -6.49
N GLU A 71 -9.57 1.57 -5.71
CA GLU A 71 -10.64 2.55 -5.51
C GLU A 71 -11.09 3.19 -6.82
N SER A 72 -10.15 3.56 -7.69
CA SER A 72 -10.49 4.16 -8.99
C SER A 72 -11.29 3.19 -9.87
N CYS A 73 -10.96 1.90 -9.85
CA CYS A 73 -11.70 0.88 -10.59
C CYS A 73 -13.07 0.60 -9.97
N VAL A 74 -13.15 0.51 -8.63
CA VAL A 74 -14.42 0.29 -7.90
C VAL A 74 -15.35 1.48 -8.07
N ALA A 75 -14.86 2.71 -7.96
CA ALA A 75 -15.63 3.93 -8.17
C ALA A 75 -16.12 4.01 -9.63
N ALA A 76 -15.27 3.74 -10.62
CA ALA A 76 -15.69 3.70 -12.02
C ALA A 76 -16.82 2.68 -12.24
N SER A 77 -16.72 1.49 -11.65
CA SER A 77 -17.76 0.46 -11.71
C SER A 77 -19.06 0.90 -11.00
N ALA A 78 -18.96 1.47 -9.80
CA ALA A 78 -20.10 1.87 -8.99
C ALA A 78 -20.87 3.06 -9.59
N TYR A 79 -20.16 4.02 -10.18
CA TYR A 79 -20.74 5.21 -10.82
C TYR A 79 -20.99 5.02 -12.33
N ARG A 80 -20.78 3.82 -12.88
CA ARG A 80 -20.90 3.49 -14.31
C ARG A 80 -20.11 4.47 -15.21
N ARG A 81 -18.92 4.87 -14.76
CA ARG A 81 -18.01 5.77 -15.48
C ARG A 81 -16.88 4.98 -16.13
N GLN A 82 -16.26 5.57 -17.15
CA GLN A 82 -15.04 5.01 -17.72
C GLN A 82 -13.89 5.21 -16.74
N VAL A 83 -13.07 4.17 -16.57
CA VAL A 83 -11.84 4.26 -15.77
C VAL A 83 -10.91 5.28 -16.44
N GLU A 84 -10.39 6.23 -15.67
CA GLU A 84 -9.43 7.24 -16.15
C GLU A 84 -8.03 6.63 -16.35
N VAL A 85 -7.92 5.66 -17.25
CA VAL A 85 -6.67 4.99 -17.62
C VAL A 85 -5.52 5.96 -17.93
N PRO A 86 -5.73 7.12 -18.58
CA PRO A 86 -4.67 8.11 -18.79
C PRO A 86 -4.05 8.64 -17.49
N LEU A 87 -4.80 8.74 -16.40
CA LEU A 87 -4.32 9.16 -15.09
C LEU A 87 -3.65 8.01 -14.33
N LEU A 88 -4.22 6.80 -14.43
CA LEU A 88 -3.70 5.62 -13.72
C LEU A 88 -2.40 5.07 -14.30
N ASN A 89 -2.15 5.25 -15.60
CA ASN A 89 -0.99 4.70 -16.28
C ASN A 89 0.37 5.30 -15.79
N PRO A 90 0.50 6.64 -15.62
CA PRO A 90 1.66 7.23 -14.94
C PRO A 90 1.83 6.72 -13.51
N MET A 91 0.75 6.63 -12.73
CA MET A 91 0.79 6.17 -11.33
C MET A 91 1.25 4.71 -11.24
N ALA A 92 0.74 3.83 -12.12
CA ALA A 92 1.16 2.44 -12.20
C ALA A 92 2.64 2.31 -12.61
N THR A 93 3.16 3.24 -13.42
CA THR A 93 4.59 3.26 -13.80
C THR A 93 5.48 3.65 -12.62
N VAL A 94 5.07 4.64 -11.81
CA VAL A 94 5.78 4.98 -10.58
C VAL A 94 5.71 3.81 -9.58
N MET A 95 4.53 3.22 -9.42
CA MET A 95 4.33 2.04 -8.56
C MET A 95 5.26 0.88 -8.96
N LEU A 96 5.43 0.61 -10.26
CA LEU A 96 6.39 -0.40 -10.75
C LEU A 96 7.83 -0.12 -10.31
N GLY A 97 8.27 1.13 -10.39
CA GLY A 97 9.60 1.53 -9.95
C GLY A 97 9.81 1.24 -8.46
N ILE A 98 8.82 1.57 -7.64
CA ILE A 98 8.87 1.37 -6.18
C ILE A 98 8.81 -0.13 -5.83
N ILE A 99 7.96 -0.91 -6.51
CA ILE A 99 7.94 -2.37 -6.37
C ILE A 99 9.31 -2.96 -6.72
N GLY A 100 9.92 -2.52 -7.81
CA GLY A 100 11.26 -2.95 -8.21
C GLY A 100 12.31 -2.63 -7.13
N ILE A 101 12.30 -1.41 -6.60
CA ILE A 101 13.20 -1.00 -5.50
C ILE A 101 12.97 -1.85 -4.25
N PHE A 102 11.71 -2.09 -3.88
CA PHE A 102 11.36 -2.93 -2.72
C PHE A 102 11.89 -4.36 -2.89
N LEU A 103 11.63 -5.00 -4.04
CA LEU A 103 12.08 -6.36 -4.32
C LEU A 103 13.61 -6.43 -4.32
N VAL A 104 14.30 -5.50 -4.99
CA VAL A 104 15.76 -5.45 -5.01
C VAL A 104 16.32 -5.27 -3.59
N ALA A 105 15.80 -4.32 -2.82
CA ALA A 105 16.24 -4.10 -1.44
C ALA A 105 16.02 -5.34 -0.56
N ARG A 106 14.86 -5.99 -0.69
CA ARG A 106 14.49 -7.19 0.08
C ARG A 106 15.40 -8.37 -0.25
N PHE A 107 15.60 -8.68 -1.53
CA PHE A 107 16.40 -9.83 -1.94
C PHE A 107 17.91 -9.58 -1.79
N ALA A 108 18.39 -8.37 -2.06
CA ALA A 108 19.79 -8.02 -1.82
C ALA A 108 20.15 -8.18 -0.34
N ASP A 109 19.28 -7.72 0.56
CA ASP A 109 19.46 -7.87 2.00
C ASP A 109 19.46 -9.34 2.45
N LEU A 110 18.58 -10.19 1.90
CA LEU A 110 18.58 -11.63 2.18
C LEU A 110 19.87 -12.33 1.72
N VAL A 111 20.41 -11.94 0.55
CA VAL A 111 21.66 -12.48 0.00
C VAL A 111 22.86 -12.03 0.82
N VAL A 112 22.94 -10.75 1.17
CA VAL A 112 24.04 -10.20 2.00
C VAL A 112 24.05 -10.86 3.39
N ARG A 113 22.88 -11.15 3.96
CA ARG A 113 22.76 -11.86 5.24
C ARG A 113 22.98 -13.37 5.14
N GLY A 114 23.00 -13.94 3.93
CA GLY A 114 23.16 -15.39 3.71
C GLY A 114 21.98 -16.24 4.17
N VAL A 115 20.86 -15.63 4.57
CA VAL A 115 19.68 -16.31 5.13
C VAL A 115 18.70 -16.79 4.06
N ILE A 116 19.00 -16.54 2.77
CA ILE A 116 18.13 -16.95 1.66
C ILE A 116 17.84 -18.47 1.63
N GLY A 117 18.74 -19.28 2.22
CA GLY A 117 18.52 -20.72 2.37
C GLY A 117 17.29 -21.08 3.23
N GLU A 118 16.92 -20.24 4.20
CA GLU A 118 15.72 -20.45 5.02
C GLU A 118 14.43 -20.31 4.21
N ALA A 119 14.44 -19.51 3.14
CA ALA A 119 13.29 -19.36 2.25
C ALA A 119 13.00 -20.63 1.44
N PHE A 120 13.94 -21.56 1.33
CA PHE A 120 13.76 -22.82 0.60
C PHE A 120 13.47 -24.02 1.51
N GLN A 121 13.40 -23.81 2.82
CA GLN A 121 13.01 -24.86 3.75
C GLN A 121 11.52 -25.19 3.58
N PRO A 122 11.10 -26.46 3.68
CA PRO A 122 9.70 -26.88 3.56
C PRO A 122 8.90 -26.54 4.83
N THR A 123 8.91 -25.27 5.23
CA THR A 123 8.24 -24.75 6.42
C THR A 123 7.11 -23.80 6.02
N TYR A 124 6.04 -23.74 6.82
CA TYR A 124 4.93 -22.81 6.59
C TYR A 124 5.39 -21.34 6.50
N ILE A 125 6.43 -20.97 7.26
CA ILE A 125 7.07 -19.65 7.27
C ILE A 125 7.68 -19.31 5.90
N ALA A 126 8.39 -20.27 5.28
CA ALA A 126 8.95 -20.09 3.95
C ALA A 126 7.85 -19.96 2.89
N LEU A 127 6.76 -20.72 3.04
CA LEU A 127 5.60 -20.63 2.14
C LEU A 127 4.96 -19.23 2.21
N THR A 128 4.70 -18.68 3.40
CA THR A 128 4.09 -17.35 3.54
C THR A 128 5.02 -16.24 3.03
N PHE A 129 6.33 -16.39 3.19
CA PHE A 129 7.32 -15.52 2.55
C PHE A 129 7.19 -15.54 1.02
N TRP A 130 7.09 -16.72 0.41
CA TRP A 130 6.94 -16.83 -1.05
C TRP A 130 5.60 -16.30 -1.52
N ILE A 131 4.50 -16.55 -0.80
CA ILE A 131 3.18 -16.02 -1.17
C ILE A 131 3.18 -14.49 -1.14
N GLU A 132 3.74 -13.87 -0.09
CA GLU A 132 3.87 -12.42 0.03
C GLU A 132 4.62 -11.81 -1.16
N ASN A 133 5.78 -12.37 -1.50
CA ASN A 133 6.61 -11.91 -2.62
C ASN A 133 5.95 -12.25 -3.97
N ALA A 134 5.29 -13.40 -4.10
CA ALA A 134 4.59 -13.81 -5.32
C ALA A 134 3.43 -12.88 -5.64
N CYS A 135 2.68 -12.40 -4.64
CA CYS A 135 1.67 -11.37 -4.83
C CYS A 135 2.29 -10.08 -5.41
N LEU A 136 3.44 -9.67 -4.89
CA LEU A 136 4.12 -8.47 -5.38
C LEU A 136 4.72 -8.66 -6.79
N PHE A 137 5.29 -9.82 -7.07
CA PHE A 137 5.74 -10.21 -8.41
C PHE A 137 4.57 -10.29 -9.40
N ALA A 138 3.43 -10.85 -9.00
CA ALA A 138 2.24 -10.89 -9.81
C ALA A 138 1.74 -9.48 -10.16
N ALA A 139 1.71 -8.58 -9.18
CA ALA A 139 1.38 -7.18 -9.43
C ALA A 139 2.35 -6.54 -10.44
N PHE A 140 3.66 -6.76 -10.28
CA PHE A 140 4.68 -6.28 -11.20
C PHE A 140 4.46 -6.79 -12.63
N LEU A 141 4.22 -8.09 -12.79
CA LEU A 141 3.99 -8.72 -14.10
C LEU A 141 2.69 -8.23 -14.76
N LEU A 142 1.63 -8.03 -13.98
CA LEU A 142 0.32 -7.58 -14.47
C LEU A 142 0.34 -6.17 -15.07
N ILE A 143 1.25 -5.29 -14.63
CA ILE A 143 1.31 -3.89 -15.07
C ILE A 143 2.59 -3.55 -15.82
N ARG A 144 3.48 -4.53 -16.06
CA ARG A 144 4.80 -4.32 -16.68
C ARG A 144 4.71 -3.64 -18.04
N THR A 145 3.78 -4.07 -18.88
CA THR A 145 3.64 -3.57 -20.26
C THR A 145 2.62 -2.43 -20.35
N THR A 146 2.87 -1.49 -21.27
CA THR A 146 1.96 -0.36 -21.54
C THR A 146 0.57 -0.84 -21.99
N GLU A 147 0.51 -1.96 -22.71
CA GLU A 147 -0.75 -2.60 -23.11
C GLU A 147 -1.50 -3.18 -21.92
N ALA A 148 -0.80 -3.79 -20.96
CA ALA A 148 -1.44 -4.31 -19.76
C ALA A 148 -2.01 -3.20 -18.87
N ARG A 149 -1.34 -2.04 -18.82
CA ARG A 149 -1.83 -0.84 -18.12
C ARG A 149 -3.04 -0.18 -18.79
N ARG A 150 -3.34 -0.52 -20.04
CA ARG A 150 -4.57 -0.07 -20.70
C ARG A 150 -5.80 -0.88 -20.30
N ASN A 151 -5.62 -2.08 -19.75
CA ASN A 151 -6.71 -2.94 -19.36
C ASN A 151 -7.11 -2.67 -17.88
N PRO A 152 -8.30 -2.13 -17.61
CA PRO A 152 -8.73 -1.82 -16.24
C PRO A 152 -8.82 -3.06 -15.35
N ALA A 153 -9.12 -4.24 -15.90
CA ALA A 153 -9.15 -5.48 -15.13
C ALA A 153 -7.76 -5.87 -14.59
N ARG A 154 -6.70 -5.63 -15.38
CA ARG A 154 -5.32 -5.90 -14.94
C ARG A 154 -4.85 -4.89 -13.90
N LEU A 155 -5.22 -3.62 -14.04
CA LEU A 155 -4.94 -2.59 -13.02
C LEU A 155 -5.64 -2.92 -11.70
N PHE A 156 -6.89 -3.39 -11.75
CA PHE A 156 -7.64 -3.82 -10.57
C PHE A 156 -7.00 -5.03 -9.88
N LEU A 157 -6.66 -6.09 -10.64
CA LEU A 157 -5.97 -7.27 -10.12
C LEU A 157 -4.60 -6.92 -9.53
N ALA A 158 -3.87 -5.99 -10.14
CA ALA A 158 -2.60 -5.52 -9.61
C ALA A 158 -2.77 -4.76 -8.29
N GLY A 159 -3.79 -3.90 -8.19
CA GLY A 159 -4.15 -3.22 -6.94
C GLY A 159 -4.42 -4.23 -5.81
N ILE A 160 -5.24 -5.25 -6.08
CA ILE A 160 -5.53 -6.33 -5.12
C ILE A 160 -4.24 -7.07 -4.74
N ALA A 161 -3.40 -7.44 -5.70
CA ALA A 161 -2.17 -8.18 -5.44
C ALA A 161 -1.18 -7.37 -4.58
N VAL A 162 -1.04 -6.07 -4.81
CA VAL A 162 -0.25 -5.17 -3.96
C VAL A 162 -0.84 -5.07 -2.56
N MET A 163 -2.16 -4.93 -2.44
CA MET A 163 -2.84 -4.87 -1.14
C MET A 163 -2.65 -6.15 -0.33
N LEU A 164 -2.83 -7.31 -0.97
CA LEU A 164 -2.59 -8.62 -0.35
C LEU A 164 -1.13 -8.76 0.10
N SER A 165 -0.16 -8.39 -0.75
CA SER A 165 1.26 -8.41 -0.36
C SER A 165 1.54 -7.51 0.84
N GLY A 166 0.99 -6.29 0.88
CA GLY A 166 1.17 -5.35 1.99
C GLY A 166 0.50 -5.79 3.30
N ILE A 167 -0.64 -6.48 3.22
CA ILE A 167 -1.31 -7.10 4.39
C ILE A 167 -0.48 -8.29 4.89
N LEU A 168 -0.07 -9.17 3.98
CA LEU A 168 0.76 -10.33 4.31
C LEU A 168 2.08 -9.90 4.92
N LEU A 169 2.73 -8.84 4.45
CA LEU A 169 3.95 -8.32 5.07
C LEU A 169 3.74 -7.91 6.53
N ARG A 170 2.60 -7.28 6.85
CA ARG A 170 2.26 -6.87 8.23
C ARG A 170 1.95 -8.08 9.11
N LEU A 171 1.15 -9.02 8.60
CA LEU A 171 0.83 -10.25 9.31
C LEU A 171 2.07 -11.14 9.51
N ASN A 172 2.88 -11.27 8.48
CA ASN A 172 4.11 -12.03 8.54
C ASN A 172 5.08 -11.42 9.56
N GLY A 173 5.31 -10.10 9.49
CA GLY A 173 6.20 -9.43 10.43
C GLY A 173 5.77 -9.58 11.89
N PHE A 174 4.51 -9.31 12.22
CA PHE A 174 4.08 -9.20 13.63
C PHE A 174 3.42 -10.45 14.22
N LEU A 175 2.97 -11.40 13.40
CA LEU A 175 2.22 -12.56 13.86
C LEU A 175 2.86 -13.89 13.47
N ILE A 176 3.18 -14.08 12.18
CA ILE A 176 3.60 -15.41 11.68
C ILE A 176 5.10 -15.65 11.85
N ALA A 177 5.92 -14.61 11.69
CA ALA A 177 7.37 -14.70 11.88
C ALA A 177 7.78 -14.50 13.35
N PHE A 178 6.84 -14.18 14.24
CA PHE A 178 7.11 -13.94 15.65
C PHE A 178 7.00 -15.25 16.43
N ASP A 179 8.14 -15.77 16.87
CA ASP A 179 8.25 -16.99 17.69
C ASP A 179 8.95 -16.68 19.01
N THR A 180 8.21 -16.74 20.11
CA THR A 180 8.71 -16.50 21.47
C THR A 180 9.25 -17.77 22.13
N GLY A 181 9.42 -18.86 21.37
CA GLY A 181 9.94 -20.14 21.85
C GLY A 181 8.86 -21.20 22.13
N PRO A 182 9.28 -22.42 22.50
CA PRO A 182 8.38 -23.57 22.56
C PRO A 182 7.25 -23.38 23.59
N GLY A 183 6.00 -23.45 23.11
CA GLY A 183 4.78 -23.43 23.92
C GLY A 183 3.97 -22.13 23.87
N TRP A 184 4.43 -21.10 23.14
CA TRP A 184 3.70 -19.84 23.02
C TRP A 184 3.30 -19.54 21.57
N SER A 185 2.02 -19.76 21.25
CA SER A 185 1.44 -19.38 19.96
C SER A 185 0.41 -18.28 20.18
N TYR A 186 0.65 -17.09 19.64
CA TYR A 186 -0.35 -16.02 19.67
C TYR A 186 -1.32 -16.19 18.51
N PHE A 187 -2.61 -16.27 18.83
CA PHE A 187 -3.69 -16.19 17.86
C PHE A 187 -4.71 -15.16 18.38
N PRO A 188 -5.16 -14.22 17.53
CA PRO A 188 -6.07 -13.16 17.96
C PRO A 188 -7.36 -13.75 18.52
N SER A 189 -7.73 -13.28 19.70
CA SER A 189 -8.99 -13.60 20.36
C SER A 189 -10.18 -12.99 19.62
N VAL A 190 -11.38 -13.54 19.83
CA VAL A 190 -12.61 -13.04 19.21
C VAL A 190 -12.82 -11.53 19.45
N PRO A 191 -12.59 -10.98 20.67
CA PRO A 191 -12.67 -9.54 20.89
C PRO A 191 -11.66 -8.72 20.07
N GLU A 192 -10.41 -9.17 19.94
CA GLU A 192 -9.39 -8.48 19.13
C GLU A 192 -9.78 -8.45 17.65
N LEU A 193 -10.36 -9.55 17.15
CA LEU A 193 -10.88 -9.62 15.80
C LEU A 193 -12.06 -8.66 15.60
N LEU A 194 -13.01 -8.62 16.54
CA LEU A 194 -14.16 -7.71 16.49
C LEU A 194 -13.74 -6.24 16.50
N VAL A 195 -12.75 -5.87 17.32
CA VAL A 195 -12.21 -4.50 17.34
C VAL A 195 -11.57 -4.16 16.00
N THR A 196 -10.77 -5.08 15.44
CA THR A 196 -10.12 -4.89 14.14
C THR A 196 -11.14 -4.69 13.03
N ILE A 197 -12.16 -5.57 12.95
CA ILE A 197 -13.25 -5.46 11.97
C ILE A 197 -14.04 -4.16 12.18
N GLY A 198 -14.28 -3.76 13.43
CA GLY A 198 -14.97 -2.51 13.77
C GLY A 198 -14.22 -1.27 13.28
N ILE A 199 -12.90 -1.24 13.42
CA ILE A 199 -12.06 -0.14 12.91
C ILE A 199 -12.15 -0.07 11.38
N PHE A 200 -11.99 -1.18 10.67
CA PHE A 200 -12.14 -1.22 9.21
C PHE A 200 -13.54 -0.77 8.77
N ALA A 201 -14.59 -1.21 9.46
CA ALA A 201 -15.96 -0.80 9.16
C ALA A 201 -16.16 0.71 9.35
N ALA A 202 -15.57 1.28 10.41
CA ALA A 202 -15.59 2.71 10.68
C ALA A 202 -14.84 3.52 9.61
N GLU A 203 -13.69 3.02 9.13
CA GLU A 203 -12.93 3.64 8.03
C GLU A 203 -13.74 3.68 6.73
N VAL A 204 -14.34 2.55 6.34
CA VAL A 204 -15.20 2.46 5.15
C VAL A 204 -16.41 3.38 5.29
N PHE A 205 -17.05 3.41 6.46
CA PHE A 205 -18.17 4.32 6.73
C PHE A 205 -17.75 5.79 6.61
N GLY A 206 -16.60 6.16 7.19
CA GLY A 206 -16.04 7.50 7.11
C GLY A 206 -15.79 7.92 5.66
N TYR A 207 -15.21 7.03 4.85
CA TYR A 207 -15.00 7.26 3.42
C TYR A 207 -16.33 7.51 2.67
N ILE A 208 -17.34 6.67 2.87
CA ILE A 208 -18.67 6.83 2.25
C ILE A 208 -19.32 8.14 2.68
N TYR A 209 -19.23 8.49 3.96
CA TYR A 209 -19.81 9.72 4.50
C TYR A 209 -19.16 10.96 3.87
N ILE A 210 -17.83 11.01 3.81
CA ILE A 210 -17.08 12.14 3.25
C ILE A 210 -17.35 12.29 1.75
N THR A 211 -17.27 11.21 0.99
CA THR A 211 -17.48 11.23 -0.47
C THR A 211 -18.91 11.61 -0.86
N ARG A 212 -19.91 11.30 -0.04
CA ARG A 212 -21.30 11.74 -0.25
C ARG A 212 -21.55 13.18 0.19
N ARG A 213 -20.84 13.67 1.20
CA ARG A 213 -21.09 15.01 1.79
C ARG A 213 -20.33 16.13 1.10
N PHE A 214 -19.13 15.85 0.59
CA PHE A 214 -18.25 16.82 -0.05
C PHE A 214 -18.06 16.49 -1.55
N PRO A 215 -17.94 17.51 -2.43
CA PRO A 215 -17.62 17.30 -3.83
C PRO A 215 -16.14 16.93 -3.98
N VAL A 216 -15.79 15.69 -3.65
CA VAL A 216 -14.42 15.16 -3.71
C VAL A 216 -14.06 14.71 -5.13
N LEU A 217 -15.05 14.24 -5.91
CA LEU A 217 -14.87 13.93 -7.32
C LEU A 217 -14.82 15.25 -8.12
N PRO A 218 -13.80 15.46 -8.96
CA PRO A 218 -13.81 16.55 -9.92
C PRO A 218 -15.13 16.54 -10.67
N ARG A 219 -15.81 17.69 -10.71
CA ARG A 219 -16.85 17.91 -11.73
C ARG A 219 -16.20 17.63 -13.06
N GLU A 220 -16.88 16.88 -13.94
CA GLU A 220 -16.49 16.81 -15.34
C GLU A 220 -16.18 18.23 -15.79
N ASP A 221 -14.94 18.49 -16.17
CA ASP A 221 -14.69 19.56 -17.13
C ASP A 221 -15.57 19.19 -18.30
N ALA A 222 -16.65 19.95 -18.48
CA ALA A 222 -17.49 19.86 -19.64
C ALA A 222 -16.55 19.97 -20.83
N TYR A 223 -16.23 18.82 -21.43
CA TYR A 223 -15.60 18.76 -22.73
C TYR A 223 -16.45 19.68 -23.59
N ALA A 224 -15.88 20.82 -23.96
CA ALA A 224 -16.56 21.87 -24.68
C ALA A 224 -17.38 21.22 -25.79
N GLN A 225 -18.70 21.30 -25.69
CA GLN A 225 -19.58 20.96 -26.80
C GLN A 225 -19.02 21.74 -28.00
N PRO A 226 -18.56 21.09 -29.07
CA PRO A 226 -18.22 21.84 -30.27
C PRO A 226 -19.50 22.58 -30.67
N ALA A 227 -19.41 23.90 -30.70
CA ALA A 227 -20.51 24.76 -31.11
C ALA A 227 -21.04 24.21 -32.44
N ARG A 228 -22.30 23.76 -32.44
CA ARG A 228 -23.00 23.47 -33.69
C ARG A 228 -23.11 24.79 -34.45
N SER A 229 -22.34 24.92 -35.53
CA SER A 229 -22.55 25.89 -36.60
C SER A 229 -23.25 25.19 -37.76
#